data_AF-A0A7W8LG68-F1
#
_entry.id   AF-A0A7W8LG68-F1
#
_cell.length_a   1.000
_cell.length_b   1.000
_cell.length_c   1.000
_cell.angle_alpha   90.00
_cell.angle_beta   90.00
_cell.angle_gamma   90.00
#
_symmetry.space_group_name_H-M   'P 1'
#
loop_
_entity.id
_entity.type
_entity.pdbx_description
1 polymer ?
#
loop_
_entity_poly.entity_id
_entity_poly.type
_entity_poly.pdbx_seq_one_letter_code
_entity_poly.pdbx_strand_id
1 'polypeptide(L)'
;MNESETFERRRLVAVAQAMLDGNLFVLEGAAQLLALKNQLDGIADRDPDFDVFVVIRSETDHLPFEAQRSQWLSEALARLQPEFKSSQEWASSFAPQACIDLIARFSDR
;
A
#
# COMPACT_ATOMS: atom_id res chain seq x y z
N MET A 1 15.98 16.15 10.09
CA MET A 1 14.98 15.88 9.06
C MET A 1 15.07 16.95 8.00
N ASN A 2 15.39 16.60 6.76
CA ASN A 2 15.44 17.56 5.66
C ASN A 2 14.02 17.75 5.07
N GLU A 3 13.85 18.72 4.18
CA GLU A 3 12.53 19.02 3.58
C GLU A 3 11.97 17.84 2.78
N SER A 4 12.84 17.08 2.11
CA SER A 4 12.47 15.88 1.35
C SER A 4 11.91 14.77 2.25
N GLU A 5 12.57 14.50 3.37
CA GLU A 5 12.14 13.50 4.35
C GLU A 5 10.80 13.89 4.98
N THR A 6 10.62 15.18 5.30
CA THR A 6 9.33 15.69 5.80
C THR A 6 8.22 15.49 4.77
N PHE A 7 8.51 15.75 3.49
CA PHE A 7 7.56 15.56 2.40
C PHE A 7 7.16 14.10 2.23
N GLU A 8 8.12 13.16 2.20
CA GLU A 8 7.81 11.73 2.06
C GLU A 8 7.06 11.17 3.28
N ARG A 9 7.34 11.64 4.50
CA ARG A 9 6.54 11.26 5.70
C ARG A 9 5.08 11.69 5.57
N ARG A 10 4.82 12.92 5.10
CA ARG A 10 3.44 13.38 4.84
C ARG A 10 2.76 12.57 3.75
N ARG A 11 3.50 12.21 2.70
CA ARG A 11 2.99 11.39 1.61
C ARG A 11 2.64 9.98 2.10
N LEU A 12 3.46 9.40 2.96
CA LEU A 12 3.18 8.11 3.62
C LEU A 12 1.89 8.17 4.44
N VAL A 13 1.74 9.18 5.28
CA VAL A 13 0.50 9.39 6.05
C VAL A 13 -0.70 9.53 5.13
N ALA A 14 -0.59 10.31 4.06
CA ALA A 14 -1.68 10.50 3.10
C ALA A 14 -2.08 9.19 2.39
N VAL A 15 -1.11 8.36 2.00
CA VAL A 15 -1.38 7.04 1.40
C VAL A 15 -2.07 6.11 2.40
N ALA A 16 -1.55 6.01 3.63
CA ALA A 16 -2.13 5.18 4.68
C ALA A 16 -3.58 5.62 5.01
N GLN A 17 -3.84 6.93 5.07
CA GLN A 17 -5.18 7.47 5.28
C GLN A 17 -6.12 7.14 4.11
N ALA A 18 -5.66 7.30 2.87
CA ALA A 18 -6.47 6.97 1.70
C ALA A 18 -6.85 5.48 1.65
N MET A 19 -5.96 4.58 2.10
CA MET A 19 -6.27 3.16 2.25
C MET A 19 -7.32 2.90 3.34
N LEU A 20 -7.22 3.57 4.49
CA LEU A 20 -8.22 3.46 5.57
C LEU A 20 -9.60 3.95 5.16
N ASP A 21 -9.64 5.05 4.41
CA ASP A 21 -10.89 5.64 3.92
C ASP A 21 -11.52 4.83 2.77
N GLY A 22 -10.84 3.80 2.27
CA GLY A 22 -11.27 3.00 1.12
C GLY A 22 -11.14 3.74 -0.23
N ASN A 23 -10.45 4.87 -0.25
CA ASN A 23 -10.21 5.69 -1.45
C ASN A 23 -9.04 5.17 -2.29
N LEU A 24 -8.18 4.33 -1.71
CA LEU A 24 -7.06 3.69 -2.40
C LEU A 24 -7.12 2.17 -2.23
N PHE A 25 -7.14 1.47 -3.35
CA PHE A 25 -7.15 0.02 -3.37
C PHE A 25 -5.86 -0.55 -2.79
N VAL A 26 -5.95 -1.68 -2.09
CA VAL A 26 -4.87 -2.15 -1.21
C VAL A 26 -3.62 -2.58 -1.97
N LEU A 27 -3.78 -3.04 -3.22
CA LEU A 27 -2.67 -3.34 -4.14
C LEU A 27 -1.80 -2.09 -4.40
N GLU A 28 -2.42 -1.00 -4.83
CA GLU A 28 -1.76 0.27 -5.14
C GLU A 28 -1.20 0.92 -3.87
N GLY A 29 -1.95 0.86 -2.78
CA GLY A 29 -1.52 1.38 -1.48
C GLY A 29 -0.28 0.68 -0.94
N ALA A 30 -0.26 -0.66 -0.94
CA ALA A 30 0.88 -1.44 -0.49
C ALA A 30 2.14 -1.14 -1.30
N ALA A 31 2.02 -1.03 -2.63
CA ALA A 31 3.14 -0.68 -3.49
C ALA A 31 3.70 0.72 -3.17
N GLN A 32 2.81 1.70 -2.97
CA GLN A 32 3.21 3.06 -2.64
C GLN A 32 3.89 3.17 -1.26
N LEU A 33 3.34 2.52 -0.23
CA LEU A 33 3.92 2.52 1.12
C LEU A 33 5.31 1.89 1.14
N LEU A 34 5.52 0.77 0.45
CA LEU A 34 6.85 0.15 0.37
C LEU A 34 7.85 1.00 -0.44
N ALA A 35 7.40 1.68 -1.48
CA ALA A 35 8.25 2.62 -2.22
C ALA A 35 8.69 3.79 -1.33
N LEU A 36 7.77 4.34 -0.53
CA LEU A 36 8.03 5.41 0.43
C LEU A 36 8.95 4.95 1.56
N LYS A 37 8.78 3.71 2.05
CA LYS A 37 9.68 3.10 3.04
C LYS A 37 11.15 3.19 2.61
N ASN A 38 11.42 2.89 1.34
CA ASN A 38 12.77 2.89 0.78
C ASN A 38 13.37 4.29 0.61
N GLN A 39 12.57 5.35 0.77
CA GLN A 39 12.98 6.75 0.68
C GLN A 39 13.17 7.41 2.04
N LEU A 40 12.79 6.72 3.13
CA LEU A 40 12.83 7.21 4.49
C LEU A 40 13.97 6.56 5.26
N ASP A 41 14.73 7.38 5.98
CA ASP A 41 15.81 6.89 6.84
C ASP A 41 15.27 6.35 8.18
N GLY A 42 16.06 5.48 8.82
CA GLY A 42 15.78 5.01 10.18
C GLY A 42 14.62 4.02 10.32
N ILE A 43 14.10 3.49 9.21
CA ILE A 43 13.15 2.39 9.20
C ILE A 43 13.93 1.07 9.13
N ALA A 44 13.62 0.13 10.04
CA ALA A 44 14.25 -1.18 10.02
C ALA A 44 13.92 -1.94 8.72
N ASP A 45 14.80 -2.82 8.27
CA ASP A 45 14.54 -3.70 7.12
C ASP A 45 13.30 -4.57 7.36
N ARG A 46 13.20 -5.11 8.59
CA ARG A 46 12.05 -5.82 9.13
C ARG A 46 11.29 -4.89 10.06
N ASP A 47 10.31 -4.21 9.51
CA ASP A 47 9.42 -3.32 10.24
C ASP A 47 8.02 -3.94 10.22
N PRO A 48 7.42 -4.27 11.37
CA PRO A 48 6.18 -5.03 11.44
C PRO A 48 5.00 -4.32 10.76
N ASP A 49 4.98 -2.99 10.81
CA ASP A 49 3.93 -2.20 10.17
C ASP A 49 4.07 -2.24 8.63
N PHE A 50 5.31 -2.39 8.12
CA PHE A 50 5.56 -2.52 6.69
C PHE A 50 5.52 -3.96 6.16
N ASP A 51 5.87 -4.96 6.97
CA ASP A 51 5.84 -6.38 6.59
C ASP A 51 4.44 -6.81 6.16
N VAL A 52 3.39 -6.20 6.73
CA VAL A 52 1.99 -6.35 6.29
C VAL A 52 1.83 -6.05 4.79
N PHE A 53 2.43 -4.97 4.28
CA PHE A 53 2.37 -4.59 2.88
C PHE A 53 3.28 -5.44 1.99
N VAL A 54 4.37 -5.98 2.54
CA VAL A 54 5.21 -6.98 1.83
C VAL A 54 4.39 -8.24 1.54
N VAL A 55 3.66 -8.76 2.55
CA VAL A 55 2.78 -9.94 2.39
C VAL A 55 1.70 -9.67 1.33
N ILE A 56 1.05 -8.52 1.40
CA ILE A 56 0.06 -8.12 0.38
C ILE A 56 0.67 -8.11 -1.01
N ARG A 57 1.86 -7.50 -1.18
CA ARG A 57 2.54 -7.44 -2.47
C ARG A 57 2.95 -8.80 -3.00
N SER A 58 3.36 -9.73 -2.14
CA SER A 58 3.71 -11.09 -2.55
C SER A 58 2.51 -11.88 -3.04
N GLU A 59 1.34 -11.74 -2.41
CA GLU A 59 0.12 -12.45 -2.81
C GLU A 59 -0.59 -11.81 -4.03
N THR A 60 -0.14 -10.63 -4.46
CA THR A 60 -0.82 -9.84 -5.50
C THR A 60 0.12 -9.33 -6.59
N ASP A 61 1.33 -9.89 -6.69
CA ASP A 61 2.35 -9.42 -7.63
C ASP A 61 1.98 -9.66 -9.10
N HIS A 62 1.12 -10.65 -9.37
CA HIS A 62 0.57 -10.96 -10.69
C HIS A 62 -0.62 -10.10 -11.10
N LEU A 63 -1.24 -9.37 -10.17
CA LEU A 63 -2.38 -8.50 -10.46
C LEU A 63 -1.89 -7.15 -11.00
N PRO A 64 -2.43 -6.67 -12.14
CA PRO A 64 -2.02 -5.39 -12.70
C PRO A 64 -2.54 -4.20 -11.88
N PHE A 65 -1.67 -3.23 -11.64
CA PHE A 65 -2.07 -1.91 -11.13
C PHE A 65 -3.04 -1.23 -12.09
N GLU A 66 -3.88 -0.33 -11.57
CA GLU A 66 -4.82 0.45 -12.37
C GLU A 66 -4.18 1.08 -13.64
N ALA A 67 -3.00 1.70 -13.48
CA ALA A 67 -2.27 2.31 -14.59
C ALA A 67 -1.82 1.33 -15.69
N GLN A 68 -1.74 0.02 -15.37
CA GLN A 68 -1.37 -1.03 -16.31
C GLN A 68 -2.59 -1.64 -17.00
N ARG A 69 -3.81 -1.50 -16.44
CA ARG A 69 -5.01 -2.20 -16.94
C ARG A 69 -5.34 -1.86 -18.39
N SER A 70 -5.02 -0.65 -18.87
CA SER A 70 -5.22 -0.28 -20.29
C SER A 70 -4.37 -1.07 -21.27
N GLN A 71 -3.32 -1.75 -20.80
CA GLN A 71 -2.41 -2.59 -21.59
C GLN A 71 -2.84 -4.06 -21.60
N TRP A 72 -3.87 -4.42 -20.82
CA TRP A 72 -4.37 -5.77 -20.69
C TRP A 72 -5.59 -6.00 -21.59
N LEU A 73 -5.74 -7.24 -22.05
CA LEU A 73 -6.97 -7.66 -22.71
C LEU A 73 -8.14 -7.59 -21.71
N SER A 74 -9.27 -7.02 -22.14
CA SER A 74 -10.46 -6.86 -21.29
C SER A 74 -10.95 -8.20 -20.72
N GLU A 75 -10.86 -9.29 -21.49
CA GLU A 75 -11.21 -10.64 -21.02
C GLU A 75 -10.28 -11.15 -19.92
N ALA A 76 -8.99 -10.82 -19.98
CA ALA A 76 -8.03 -11.20 -18.94
C ALA A 76 -8.34 -10.48 -17.63
N LEU A 77 -8.65 -9.17 -17.70
CA LEU A 77 -9.09 -8.40 -16.53
C LEU A 77 -10.40 -8.94 -15.95
N ALA A 78 -11.37 -9.30 -16.81
CA ALA A 78 -12.64 -9.87 -16.36
C ALA A 78 -12.45 -11.20 -15.60
N ARG A 79 -11.48 -12.03 -16.02
CA ARG A 79 -11.12 -13.28 -15.32
C ARG A 79 -10.47 -13.03 -13.96
N LEU A 80 -9.70 -11.94 -13.82
CA LEU A 80 -9.05 -11.56 -12.56
C LEU A 80 -9.98 -10.79 -11.60
N GLN A 81 -11.14 -10.31 -12.05
CA GLN A 81 -12.05 -9.52 -11.21
C GLN A 81 -12.45 -10.20 -9.89
N PRO A 82 -12.75 -11.52 -9.84
CA PRO A 82 -13.02 -12.20 -8.58
C PRO A 82 -11.82 -12.19 -7.64
N GLU A 83 -10.61 -12.32 -8.19
CA GLU A 83 -9.36 -12.32 -7.42
C GLU A 83 -9.02 -10.95 -6.88
N PHE A 84 -9.18 -9.88 -7.67
CA PHE A 84 -9.11 -8.50 -7.16
C PHE A 84 -10.01 -8.32 -5.94
N LYS A 85 -11.26 -8.79 -6.02
CA LYS A 85 -12.21 -8.69 -4.92
C LYS A 85 -11.75 -9.49 -3.70
N SER A 86 -11.36 -10.75 -3.87
CA SER A 86 -10.93 -11.58 -2.73
C SER A 86 -9.65 -11.05 -2.09
N SER A 87 -8.69 -10.57 -2.87
CA SER A 87 -7.44 -10.01 -2.35
C SER A 87 -7.69 -8.70 -1.60
N GLN A 88 -8.62 -7.86 -2.07
CA GLN A 88 -9.06 -6.68 -1.34
C GLN A 88 -9.73 -7.05 -0.02
N GLU A 89 -10.66 -8.00 -0.01
CA GLU A 89 -11.37 -8.43 1.20
C GLU A 89 -10.41 -9.04 2.22
N TRP A 90 -9.51 -9.92 1.78
CA TRP A 90 -8.46 -10.51 2.60
C TRP A 90 -7.55 -9.45 3.20
N ALA A 91 -6.99 -8.54 2.39
CA ALA A 91 -6.07 -7.53 2.89
C ALA A 91 -6.76 -6.52 3.81
N SER A 92 -8.03 -6.20 3.55
CA SER A 92 -8.84 -5.30 4.39
C SER A 92 -9.09 -5.86 5.80
N SER A 93 -8.90 -7.16 6.04
CA SER A 93 -9.08 -7.75 7.37
C SER A 93 -7.91 -7.46 8.33
N PHE A 94 -6.76 -6.98 7.84
CA PHE A 94 -5.57 -6.75 8.68
C PHE A 94 -4.77 -5.49 8.32
N ALA A 95 -4.76 -5.05 7.06
CA ALA A 95 -4.07 -3.82 6.63
C ALA A 95 -4.48 -2.54 7.39
N PRO A 96 -5.75 -2.36 7.83
CA PRO A 96 -6.14 -1.15 8.54
C PRO A 96 -5.34 -0.90 9.83
N GLN A 97 -5.02 -1.94 10.59
CA GLN A 97 -4.24 -1.77 11.83
C GLN A 97 -2.85 -1.20 11.53
N ALA A 98 -2.15 -1.77 10.54
CA ALA A 98 -0.85 -1.26 10.10
C ALA A 98 -0.94 0.17 9.57
N CYS A 99 -2.01 0.55 8.87
CA CYS A 99 -2.20 1.93 8.42
C CYS A 99 -2.35 2.89 9.61
N ILE A 100 -3.11 2.52 10.64
CA ILE A 100 -3.27 3.32 11.87
C ILE A 100 -1.92 3.51 12.56
N ASP A 101 -1.14 2.43 12.70
CA ASP A 101 0.16 2.46 13.38
C ASP A 101 1.17 3.31 12.61
N LEU A 102 1.20 3.21 11.28
CA LEU A 102 1.98 4.10 10.42
C LEU A 102 1.54 5.56 10.56
N ILE A 103 0.25 5.86 10.52
CA ILE A 103 -0.25 7.24 10.67
C ILE A 103 0.20 7.81 12.02
N ALA A 104 0.01 7.09 13.12
CA ALA A 104 0.44 7.53 14.44
C ALA A 104 1.96 7.79 14.49
N ARG A 105 2.76 6.87 13.94
CA ARG A 105 4.22 6.96 13.93
C ARG A 105 4.77 8.10 13.08
N PHE A 106 4.11 8.43 11.97
CA PHE A 106 4.59 9.39 10.99
C PHE A 106 3.91 10.77 11.05
N SER A 107 2.79 10.92 11.77
CA SER A 107 2.11 12.21 11.97
C SER A 107 2.69 13.06 13.10
N ASP A 108 3.28 12.44 14.13
CA ASP A 108 3.65 13.11 15.38
C ASP A 108 4.99 13.89 15.38
N ARG A 109 5.56 14.22 14.21
CA ARG A 109 6.78 15.04 14.11
C ARG A 109 6.85 15.88 12.86
#